data_AF-A0A0U1DPS4-F1
#
_entry.id   AF-A0A0U1DPS4-F1
#
_cell.length_a   1.000
_cell.length_b   1.000
_cell.length_c   1.000
_cell.angle_alpha   90.00
_cell.angle_beta   90.00
_cell.angle_gamma   90.00
#
_symmetry.space_group_name_H-M   'P 1'
#
loop_
_entity.id
_entity.type
_entity.pdbx_description
1 polymer ?
#
loop_
_entity_poly.entity_id
_entity_poly.type
_entity_poly.pdbx_seq_one_letter_code
_entity_poly.pdbx_strand_id
1 'polypeptide(L)'
;MDWEPTVRTAGRSLGTDLRRALTVGDPRRTLYRDAHYFSATVEIDPRQIRPWLPAGIRLAEPARADLFTAWFPDCNYGSVYHEAGLFVHVETLRRTGIHCPWMILDDDVA
;
A
#
# COMPACT_ATOMS: atom_id res chain seq x y z
N MET A 1 6.73 -26.54 13.00
CA MET A 1 5.65 -25.71 12.41
C MET A 1 6.38 -24.43 12.06
N ASP A 2 7.10 -24.47 10.95
CA ASP A 2 8.24 -23.58 10.65
C ASP A 2 7.83 -22.64 9.51
N TRP A 3 6.75 -21.90 9.72
CA TRP A 3 6.23 -20.99 8.69
C TRP A 3 6.96 -19.65 8.68
N GLU A 4 7.75 -19.34 9.71
CA GLU A 4 8.47 -18.08 9.85
C GLU A 4 9.88 -18.21 9.26
N PRO A 5 10.26 -17.45 8.23
CA PRO A 5 11.62 -17.45 7.72
C PRO A 5 12.56 -16.93 8.82
N THR A 6 13.46 -17.77 9.33
CA THR A 6 14.46 -17.43 10.37
C THR A 6 15.54 -16.44 9.90
N VAL A 7 15.38 -15.83 8.73
CA VAL A 7 16.31 -14.84 8.18
C VAL A 7 15.99 -13.48 8.82
N ARG A 8 16.41 -13.30 10.07
CA ARG A 8 16.59 -11.94 10.61
C ARG A 8 17.54 -11.21 9.66
N THR A 9 17.14 -10.03 9.18
CA THR A 9 17.93 -9.26 8.22
C THR A 9 19.36 -9.10 8.76
N ALA A 10 20.34 -9.69 8.08
CA ALA A 10 21.74 -9.59 8.48
C ALA A 10 22.16 -8.11 8.58
N GLY A 11 23.01 -7.79 9.56
CA GLY A 11 23.36 -6.43 9.97
C GLY A 11 23.53 -5.45 8.80
N ARG A 12 22.65 -4.46 8.74
CA ARG A 12 22.60 -3.46 7.66
C ARG A 12 23.73 -2.44 7.85
N SER A 13 24.49 -2.18 6.79
CA SER A 13 25.47 -1.10 6.78
C SER A 13 24.82 0.18 6.26
N LEU A 14 25.13 1.33 6.87
CA LEU A 14 24.60 2.64 6.47
C LEU A 14 24.80 2.92 4.97
N GLY A 15 25.93 2.51 4.40
CA GLY A 15 26.22 2.70 2.97
C GLY A 15 25.33 1.85 2.06
N THR A 16 25.00 0.62 2.47
CA THR A 16 24.07 -0.25 1.74
C THR A 16 22.66 0.32 1.78
N ASP A 17 22.22 0.79 2.96
CA ASP A 17 20.89 1.37 3.14
C ASP A 17 20.71 2.66 2.33
N LEU A 18 21.73 3.53 2.30
CA LEU A 18 21.68 4.77 1.51
C LEU A 18 21.58 4.48 0.00
N ARG A 19 22.37 3.53 -0.52
CA ARG A 19 22.27 3.12 -1.94
C ARG A 19 20.91 2.53 -2.26
N ARG A 20 20.36 1.72 -1.35
CA ARG A 20 19.03 1.13 -1.52
C ARG A 20 17.95 2.21 -1.54
N ALA A 21 17.99 3.16 -0.60
CA ALA A 21 17.06 4.29 -0.56
C ALA A 21 17.11 5.13 -1.86
N LEU A 22 18.31 5.41 -2.38
CA LEU A 22 18.49 6.11 -3.65
C LEU A 22 17.94 5.32 -4.85
N THR A 23 18.01 3.99 -4.80
CA THR A 23 17.52 3.10 -5.86
C THR A 23 15.99 3.01 -5.85
N VAL A 24 15.38 2.86 -4.67
CA VAL A 24 13.92 2.83 -4.50
C VAL A 24 13.30 4.19 -4.85
N GLY A 25 13.98 5.28 -4.48
CA GLY A 25 13.54 6.65 -4.74
C GLY A 25 13.88 7.20 -6.12
N ASP A 26 14.48 6.43 -7.04
CA ASP A 26 14.83 6.94 -8.38
C ASP A 26 13.55 7.21 -9.20
N PRO A 27 13.21 8.49 -9.48
CA PRO A 27 11.97 8.85 -10.16
C PRO A 27 11.93 8.41 -11.63
N ARG A 28 13.05 7.92 -12.17
CA ARG A 28 13.14 7.38 -13.53
C ARG A 28 12.68 5.92 -13.62
N ARG A 29 12.54 5.23 -12.49
CA ARG A 29 12.10 3.83 -12.45
C ARG A 29 10.62 3.76 -12.11
N THR A 30 9.92 2.82 -12.74
CA THR A 30 8.54 2.50 -12.39
C THR A 30 8.51 1.81 -11.02
N LEU A 31 7.53 2.15 -10.18
CA LEU A 31 7.33 1.47 -8.89
C LEU A 31 7.07 -0.03 -9.10
N TYR A 32 6.25 -0.35 -10.10
CA TYR A 32 5.97 -1.71 -10.53
C TYR A 32 5.64 -1.78 -12.02
N ARG A 33 5.66 -2.99 -12.57
CA ARG A 33 5.26 -3.33 -13.93
C ARG A 33 4.41 -4.59 -13.92
N ASP A 34 3.39 -4.61 -14.79
CA ASP A 34 2.49 -5.76 -14.96
C ASP A 34 1.78 -6.16 -13.65
N ALA A 35 1.35 -5.17 -12.86
CA ALA A 35 0.59 -5.43 -11.64
C ALA A 35 -0.84 -5.88 -11.99
N HIS A 36 -1.28 -6.98 -11.38
CA HIS A 36 -2.58 -7.58 -11.64
C HIS A 36 -3.52 -7.27 -10.48
N TYR A 37 -4.55 -6.47 -10.73
CA TYR A 37 -5.51 -6.05 -9.70
C TYR A 37 -6.84 -6.78 -9.87
N PHE A 38 -7.38 -7.26 -8.76
CA PHE A 38 -8.78 -7.58 -8.62
C PHE A 38 -9.37 -6.63 -7.57
N SER A 39 -10.34 -5.81 -7.98
CA SER A 39 -10.87 -4.72 -7.14
C SER A 39 -12.40 -4.66 -7.23
N ALA A 40 -13.02 -4.29 -6.12
CA ALA A 40 -14.43 -3.99 -6.01
C ALA A 40 -14.63 -2.67 -5.27
N THR A 41 -15.37 -1.74 -5.88
CA THR A 41 -15.86 -0.55 -5.19
C THR A 41 -17.08 -0.92 -4.35
N VAL A 42 -17.03 -0.61 -3.07
CA VAL A 42 -18.09 -0.91 -2.09
C VAL A 42 -18.58 0.38 -1.43
N GLU A 43 -19.87 0.43 -1.12
CA GLU A 43 -20.44 1.46 -0.27
C GLU A 43 -20.01 1.23 1.19
N ILE A 44 -19.76 2.31 1.92
CA ILE A 44 -19.31 2.23 3.32
C ILE A 44 -20.18 3.11 4.21
N ASP A 45 -20.40 2.67 5.45
CA ASP A 45 -21.09 3.47 6.46
C ASP A 45 -20.19 4.62 6.94
N PRO A 46 -20.58 5.90 6.71
CA PRO A 46 -19.78 7.06 7.10
C PRO A 46 -19.49 7.13 8.60
N ARG A 47 -20.39 6.59 9.44
CA ARG A 47 -20.25 6.62 10.91
C ARG A 47 -19.22 5.60 11.37
N GLN A 48 -19.21 4.42 10.76
CA GLN A 48 -18.30 3.33 11.14
C GLN A 48 -16.87 3.55 10.64
N ILE A 49 -16.68 4.20 9.49
CA ILE A 49 -15.34 4.48 8.97
C ILE A 49 -14.67 5.68 9.66
N ARG A 50 -15.45 6.57 10.31
CA ARG A 50 -14.95 7.81 10.92
C ARG A 50 -13.74 7.62 11.86
N PRO A 51 -13.69 6.61 12.74
CA PRO A 51 -12.54 6.37 13.63
C PRO A 51 -11.24 5.98 12.90
N TRP A 52 -11.35 5.51 11.65
CA TRP A 52 -10.22 5.08 10.82
C TRP A 52 -9.63 6.23 9.99
N LEU A 53 -10.26 7.40 10.00
CA LEU A 53 -9.80 8.56 9.25
C LEU A 53 -8.87 9.44 10.12
N PRO A 54 -7.83 10.03 9.51
CA PRO A 54 -7.05 11.05 10.19
C PRO A 54 -7.92 12.25 10.57
N ALA A 55 -7.53 12.95 11.65
CA ALA A 55 -8.27 14.11 12.14
C ALA A 55 -8.42 15.19 11.04
N GLY A 56 -9.63 15.73 10.91
CA GLY A 56 -9.95 16.77 9.93
C GLY A 56 -10.20 16.28 8.50
N ILE A 57 -9.90 15.01 8.19
CA ILE A 57 -10.22 14.42 6.88
C ILE A 57 -11.72 14.13 6.78
N ARG A 58 -12.28 14.37 5.59
CA ARG A 58 -13.69 14.12 5.26
C ARG A 58 -13.78 13.04 4.19
N LEU A 59 -14.87 12.28 4.21
CA LEU A 59 -15.17 11.31 3.17
C LEU A 59 -15.66 12.03 1.92
N ALA A 60 -15.30 11.52 0.76
CA ALA A 60 -15.94 11.95 -0.48
C ALA A 60 -17.41 11.46 -0.51
N GLU A 61 -18.26 12.17 -1.26
CA GLU A 61 -19.64 11.75 -1.52
C GLU A 61 -19.78 11.21 -2.96
N PRO A 62 -20.41 10.04 -3.16
CA PRO A 62 -20.91 9.12 -2.14
C PRO A 62 -19.79 8.41 -1.38
N ALA A 63 -20.06 8.05 -0.11
CA ALA A 63 -19.10 7.35 0.74
C ALA A 63 -18.83 5.95 0.21
N ARG A 64 -17.61 5.74 -0.31
CA ARG A 64 -17.19 4.49 -0.93
C ARG A 64 -15.73 4.17 -0.64
N ALA A 65 -15.38 2.91 -0.81
CA ALA A 65 -14.00 2.44 -0.78
C ALA A 65 -13.75 1.41 -1.89
N ASP A 66 -12.50 1.29 -2.32
CA ASP A 66 -12.06 0.20 -3.19
C ASP A 66 -11.39 -0.86 -2.31
N LEU A 67 -11.99 -2.05 -2.24
CA LEU A 67 -11.38 -3.24 -1.65
C LEU A 67 -10.71 -4.01 -2.78
N PHE A 68 -9.42 -4.33 -2.63
CA PHE A 68 -8.69 -4.97 -3.70
C PHE A 68 -7.70 -6.02 -3.18
N THR A 69 -7.35 -6.92 -4.08
CA THR A 69 -6.18 -7.79 -3.99
C THR A 69 -5.33 -7.58 -5.24
N ALA A 70 -4.02 -7.54 -5.11
CA ALA A 70 -3.12 -7.39 -6.23
C ALA A 70 -1.91 -8.32 -6.15
N TRP A 71 -1.36 -8.62 -7.32
CA TRP A 71 -0.10 -9.36 -7.48
C TRP A 71 0.89 -8.50 -8.26
N PHE A 72 2.12 -8.38 -7.75
CA PHE A 72 3.19 -7.57 -8.35
C PHE A 72 4.34 -8.47 -8.79
N PRO A 73 4.39 -8.89 -10.07
CA PRO A 73 5.45 -9.75 -10.59
C PRO A 73 6.79 -9.02 -10.83
N ASP A 74 6.77 -7.68 -10.93
CA ASP A 74 7.95 -6.84 -11.13
C ASP A 74 7.77 -5.52 -10.38
N CYS A 75 8.56 -5.30 -9.32
CA CYS A 75 8.56 -4.06 -8.55
C CYS A 75 9.99 -3.60 -8.18
N ASN A 76 10.14 -2.31 -7.92
CA ASN A 76 11.44 -1.70 -7.60
C ASN A 76 11.98 -2.08 -6.20
N TYR A 77 11.18 -2.79 -5.39
CA TYR A 77 11.61 -3.33 -4.10
C TYR A 77 12.47 -4.60 -4.24
N GLY A 78 12.47 -5.22 -5.42
CA GLY A 78 13.21 -6.45 -5.70
C GLY A 78 12.57 -7.71 -5.11
N SER A 79 11.26 -7.67 -4.83
CA SER A 79 10.45 -8.83 -4.42
C SER A 79 9.27 -9.03 -5.39
N VAL A 80 8.65 -10.20 -5.30
CA VAL A 80 7.37 -10.52 -5.94
C VAL A 80 6.41 -10.83 -4.82
N TYR A 81 5.32 -10.06 -4.73
CA TYR A 81 4.43 -10.11 -3.57
C TYR A 81 2.96 -9.97 -3.97
N HIS A 82 2.09 -10.36 -3.05
CA HIS A 82 0.66 -10.13 -3.10
C HIS A 82 0.27 -9.12 -2.02
N GLU A 83 -0.71 -8.28 -2.33
CA GLU A 83 -1.26 -7.32 -1.38
C GLU A 83 -2.77 -7.39 -1.37
N ALA A 84 -3.36 -7.13 -0.21
CA ALA A 84 -4.77 -6.85 -0.04
C ALA A 84 -4.93 -5.53 0.71
N GLY A 85 -5.79 -4.66 0.23
CA GLY A 85 -5.93 -3.32 0.80
C GLY A 85 -7.32 -2.74 0.66
N LEU A 86 -7.57 -1.71 1.46
CA LEU A 86 -8.77 -0.91 1.41
C LEU A 86 -8.41 0.54 1.14
N PHE A 87 -8.99 1.14 0.11
CA PHE A 87 -8.80 2.53 -0.27
C PHE A 87 -10.08 3.32 -0.08
N VAL A 88 -10.16 4.10 0.99
CA VAL A 88 -11.31 4.95 1.32
C VAL A 88 -11.25 6.25 0.54
N HIS A 89 -12.32 6.61 -0.15
CA HIS A 89 -12.38 7.85 -0.92
C HIS A 89 -12.63 9.03 0.01
N VAL A 90 -11.72 10.01 -0.02
CA VAL A 90 -11.73 11.19 0.86
C VAL A 90 -11.77 12.49 0.06
N GLU A 91 -12.24 13.56 0.68
CA GLU A 91 -12.17 14.90 0.09
C GLU A 91 -10.75 15.48 0.21
N THR A 92 -10.27 16.05 -0.88
CA THR A 92 -9.09 16.94 -0.87
C THR A 92 -9.50 18.31 -1.40
N LEU A 93 -8.66 19.32 -1.18
CA LEU A 93 -8.94 20.72 -1.56
C LEU A 93 -9.40 20.94 -3.02
N ARG A 94 -9.11 20.01 -3.93
CA ARG A 94 -9.44 20.16 -5.36
C ARG A 94 -10.05 18.92 -6.02
N ARG A 95 -10.12 17.78 -5.34
CA ARG A 95 -10.50 16.48 -5.95
C ARG A 95 -10.71 15.38 -4.89
N THR A 96 -11.22 14.23 -5.32
CA THR A 96 -11.21 13.02 -4.50
C THR A 96 -9.78 12.52 -4.32
N GLY A 97 -9.42 12.22 -3.08
CA GLY A 97 -8.19 11.53 -2.70
C GLY A 97 -8.50 10.14 -2.16
N ILE A 98 -7.45 9.42 -1.79
CA ILE A 98 -7.53 8.08 -1.23
C ILE A 98 -6.83 8.09 0.14
N HIS A 99 -7.50 7.54 1.15
CA HIS A 99 -6.93 7.19 2.43
C HIS A 99 -6.85 5.66 2.54
N CYS A 100 -5.68 5.13 2.86
CA CYS A 100 -5.46 3.70 3.07
C CYS A 100 -5.36 3.41 4.57
N PRO A 101 -6.45 2.98 5.24
CA PRO A 101 -6.41 2.64 6.67
C PRO A 101 -5.55 1.40 6.96
N TRP A 102 -5.47 0.44 6.04
CA TRP A 102 -4.68 -0.76 6.19
C TRP A 102 -4.35 -1.40 4.84
N MET A 103 -3.26 -2.15 4.83
CA MET A 103 -2.81 -3.00 3.74
C MET A 103 -2.15 -4.23 4.38
N ILE A 104 -2.38 -5.41 3.80
CA ILE A 104 -1.79 -6.67 4.23
C ILE A 104 -0.98 -7.21 3.05
N LEU A 105 0.27 -7.57 3.32
CA LEU A 105 1.22 -8.06 2.35
C LEU A 105 1.74 -9.43 2.80
N ASP A 106 2.15 -10.27 1.86
CA ASP A 106 2.77 -11.57 2.13
C ASP A 106 4.32 -11.52 2.17
N ASP A 107 4.91 -10.33 2.02
CA ASP A 107 6.36 -10.11 1.98
C ASP A 107 6.76 -8.85 2.77
N ASP A 108 7.73 -9.00 3.68
CA ASP A 108 8.20 -7.93 4.59
C ASP A 108 9.15 -6.90 3.92
N VAL A 109 9.58 -7.15 2.69
CA VAL A 109 10.44 -6.25 1.91
C VAL A 109 9.61 -5.13 1.25
N ALA A 110 8.36 -5.45 0.92
CA ALA A 110 7.40 -4.57 0.26
C ALA A 110 6.76 -3.53 1.18
#